data_AF-A0A6V7K993-F1
#
_entry.id   AF-A0A6V7K993-F1
#
_cell.length_a   1.000
_cell.length_b   1.000
_cell.length_c   1.000
_cell.angle_alpha   90.00
_cell.angle_beta   90.00
_cell.angle_gamma   90.00
#
_symmetry.space_group_name_H-M   'P 1'
#
loop_
_entity.id
_entity.type
_entity.pdbx_description
1 polymer ?
#
loop_
_entity_poly.entity_id
_entity_poly.type
_entity_poly.pdbx_seq_one_letter_code
_entity_poly.pdbx_strand_id
1 'polypeptide(L)' 'QWLMYTNPTLASFDVFTQDFPSKGWLIRFSDVIGASHTVDYRFWKYNDTASEGLQQVAEFGSTRKLESELKDQ' A
#
# COMPACT_ATOMS: atom_id res chain seq x y z
N GLN A 1 -2.56 -15.36 30.44
CA GLN A 1 -3.68 -15.22 29.50
C GLN A 1 -3.55 -13.84 28.88
N TRP A 2 -3.07 -13.78 27.64
CA TRP A 2 -2.73 -12.53 26.95
C TRP A 2 -3.98 -11.99 26.25
N LEU A 3 -4.38 -10.76 26.55
CA LEU A 3 -5.41 -10.05 25.79
C LEU A 3 -4.76 -8.93 24.98
N MET A 4 -4.90 -9.05 23.67
CA MET A 4 -4.58 -8.03 22.68
C MET A 4 -5.41 -6.77 22.96
N TYR A 5 -4.75 -5.62 23.07
CA TYR A 5 -5.40 -4.33 22.82
C TYR A 5 -4.50 -3.55 21.89
N THR A 6 -4.70 -3.75 20.59
CA THR A 6 -4.20 -2.87 19.54
C THR A 6 -4.83 -1.49 19.77
N ASN A 7 -4.01 -0.53 20.21
CA ASN A 7 -4.45 0.83 20.47
C ASN A 7 -4.65 1.57 19.14
N PRO A 8 -5.90 1.93 18.74
CA PRO A 8 -6.16 2.59 17.47
C PRO A 8 -5.72 4.06 17.44
N THR A 9 -5.23 4.63 18.55
CA THR A 9 -4.87 6.05 18.63
C THR A 9 -3.55 6.40 17.92
N LEU A 10 -2.70 5.44 17.58
CA LEU A 10 -1.43 5.72 16.89
C LEU A 10 -1.61 6.20 15.44
N ALA A 11 -2.82 6.07 14.87
CA ALA A 11 -3.14 6.59 13.54
C ALA A 11 -3.88 7.95 13.59
N SER A 12 -4.19 8.49 14.77
CA SER A 12 -5.07 9.65 14.89
C SER A 12 -4.28 10.92 15.25
N PHE A 13 -4.23 11.81 14.27
CA PHE A 13 -3.98 13.26 14.38
C PHE A 13 -2.56 13.78 14.61
N ASP A 14 -1.68 13.08 15.33
CA ASP A 14 -0.43 13.73 15.81
C ASP A 14 0.87 13.34 15.07
N VAL A 15 0.84 12.34 14.19
CA VAL A 15 2.06 11.82 13.50
C VAL A 15 2.31 12.38 12.09
N PHE A 16 1.45 13.26 11.56
CA PHE A 16 1.64 13.85 10.23
C PHE A 16 1.10 15.29 10.21
N THR A 17 1.82 16.24 10.78
CA THR A 17 1.30 17.59 11.11
C THR A 17 1.78 18.71 10.19
N GLN A 18 1.95 18.48 8.87
CA GLN A 18 2.25 19.60 7.95
C GLN A 18 1.41 19.67 6.67
N ASP A 19 0.99 18.54 6.09
CA ASP A 19 0.25 18.53 4.81
C ASP A 19 -0.97 17.60 4.79
N PHE A 20 -1.67 17.45 5.93
CA PHE A 20 -2.92 16.70 5.93
C PHE A 20 -3.97 17.45 5.09
N PRO A 21 -4.56 16.82 4.05
CA PRO A 21 -5.65 17.44 3.33
C PRO A 21 -6.83 17.71 4.28
N SER A 22 -7.26 18.97 4.35
CA SER A 22 -8.38 19.42 5.20
C SER A 22 -9.72 18.77 4.84
N LYS A 23 -9.81 18.11 3.69
CA LYS A 23 -10.97 17.36 3.23
C LYS A 23 -10.78 15.89 3.56
N GLY A 24 -11.47 15.39 4.59
CA GLY A 24 -11.35 13.99 5.05
C GLY A 24 -11.63 12.93 3.98
N TRP A 25 -12.35 13.24 2.90
CA TRP A 25 -12.60 12.32 1.78
C TRP A 25 -11.40 12.16 0.82
N LEU A 26 -10.37 13.02 0.92
CA LEU A 26 -9.08 12.81 0.24
C LEU A 26 -8.25 11.71 0.92
N ILE A 27 -8.56 11.38 2.18
CA ILE A 27 -7.83 10.38 2.96
C ILE A 27 -8.48 9.02 2.66
N ARG A 28 -8.06 8.42 1.56
CA ARG A 28 -8.47 7.06 1.19
C ARG A 28 -7.26 6.26 0.75
N PHE A 29 -7.27 4.98 1.08
CA PHE A 29 -6.37 4.03 0.45
C PHE A 29 -6.89 3.72 -0.96
N SER A 30 -5.96 3.42 -1.87
CA SER A 30 -6.30 2.77 -3.13
C SER A 30 -6.84 1.37 -2.86
N ASP A 31 -7.37 0.73 -3.90
CA ASP A 31 -7.74 -0.68 -3.81
C ASP A 31 -6.50 -1.52 -3.46
N VAL A 32 -6.71 -2.51 -2.60
CA VAL A 32 -5.65 -3.41 -2.15
C VAL A 32 -5.40 -4.47 -3.23
N ILE A 33 -4.13 -4.71 -3.54
CA ILE A 33 -3.68 -5.71 -4.51
C ILE A 33 -2.54 -6.53 -3.93
N GLY A 34 -2.54 -7.84 -4.23
CA GLY A 34 -1.50 -8.79 -3.84
C GLY A 34 -1.71 -10.16 -4.49
N ALA A 35 -0.70 -11.02 -4.40
CA ALA A 35 -0.74 -12.39 -4.90
C ALA A 35 0.00 -13.34 -3.95
N SER A 36 -0.40 -14.61 -3.93
CA SER A 36 0.37 -15.67 -3.28
C SER A 36 1.55 -16.03 -4.16
N HIS A 37 2.76 -16.09 -3.60
CA HIS A 37 3.99 -16.30 -4.36
C HIS A 37 5.02 -17.16 -3.61
N THR A 38 6.04 -17.62 -4.33
CA THR A 38 7.20 -18.34 -3.75
C THR A 38 8.13 -17.37 -3.01
N VAL A 39 9.01 -17.87 -2.14
CA VAL A 39 9.93 -17.04 -1.34
C VAL A 39 10.89 -16.19 -2.19
N ASP A 40 11.18 -16.63 -3.41
CA ASP A 40 12.11 -15.98 -4.32
C ASP A 40 11.46 -14.84 -5.13
N TYR A 41 10.12 -14.83 -5.23
CA TYR A 41 9.40 -13.78 -5.93
C TYR A 41 9.11 -12.58 -5.02
N ARG A 42 9.36 -11.37 -5.53
CA ARG A 42 9.03 -10.11 -4.86
C ARG A 42 8.62 -9.07 -5.89
N PHE A 43 7.39 -8.59 -5.81
CA PHE A 43 6.89 -7.53 -6.70
C PHE A 43 7.30 -6.13 -6.24
N TRP A 44 7.80 -5.98 -5.01
CA TRP A 44 8.41 -4.75 -4.50
C TRP A 44 9.61 -5.08 -3.62
N LYS A 45 10.59 -4.17 -3.57
CA LYS A 45 11.76 -4.30 -2.71
C LYS A 45 12.28 -2.91 -2.36
N TYR A 46 12.76 -2.75 -1.13
CA TYR A 46 13.39 -1.52 -0.71
C TYR A 46 14.65 -1.23 -1.55
N ASN A 47 14.79 0.03 -1.99
CA ASN A 47 15.90 0.50 -2.81
C ASN A 47 16.02 -0.20 -4.19
N ASP A 48 14.89 -0.69 -4.72
CA ASP A 48 14.79 -1.25 -6.06
C ASP A 48 13.81 -0.43 -6.91
N THR A 49 13.94 -0.49 -8.23
CA THR A 49 13.08 0.25 -9.14
C THR A 49 11.71 -0.42 -9.22
N ALA A 50 10.64 0.36 -9.08
CA ALA A 50 9.28 -0.13 -9.21
C ALA A 50 9.01 -0.59 -10.66
N SER A 51 8.25 -1.68 -10.82
CA SER A 51 7.68 -2.04 -12.13
C SER A 51 6.68 -0.99 -12.60
N GLU A 52 6.34 -1.00 -13.88
CA GLU A 52 5.34 -0.08 -14.45
C GLU A 52 3.99 -0.24 -13.74
N GLY A 53 3.58 -1.48 -13.43
CA GLY A 53 2.38 -1.76 -12.65
C GLY A 53 2.45 -1.22 -11.22
N LEU A 54 3.57 -1.42 -10.52
CA LEU A 54 3.75 -0.90 -9.17
C LEU A 54 3.76 0.63 -9.13
N GLN A 55 4.37 1.27 -10.14
CA GLN A 55 4.35 2.72 -10.29
C GLN A 55 2.91 3.25 -10.46
N GLN A 56 2.11 2.60 -11.31
CA GLN A 56 0.71 3.00 -11.51
C GLN A 56 -0.16 2.86 -10.26
N VAL A 57 0.09 1.86 -9.43
CA VAL A 57 -0.57 1.73 -8.12
C VAL A 57 -0.15 2.86 -7.18
N ALA A 58 1.15 3.18 -7.14
CA ALA A 58 1.67 4.21 -6.24
C ALA A 58 1.23 5.63 -6.63
N GLU A 59 1.20 5.96 -7.93
CA GLU A 59 0.89 7.30 -8.42
C GLU A 59 -0.60 7.55 -8.63
N PHE A 60 -1.33 6.54 -9.13
CA PHE A 60 -2.72 6.71 -9.57
C PHE A 60 -3.70 5.79 -8.85
N GLY A 61 -3.22 4.83 -8.06
CA GLY A 61 -4.06 3.79 -7.45
C GLY A 61 -4.62 2.78 -8.47
N SER A 62 -4.06 2.72 -9.67
CA SER A 62 -4.52 1.81 -10.74
C SER A 62 -3.87 0.44 -10.61
N THR A 63 -4.67 -0.60 -10.38
CA THR A 63 -4.22 -1.96 -10.08
C THR A 63 -4.09 -2.88 -11.29
N ARG A 64 -4.73 -2.54 -12.41
CA ARG A 64 -4.89 -3.42 -13.58
C ARG A 64 -3.56 -3.92 -14.17
N LYS A 65 -2.56 -3.04 -14.24
CA LYS A 65 -1.25 -3.38 -14.81
C LYS A 65 -0.47 -4.30 -13.88
N LEU A 66 -0.43 -3.97 -12.58
CA LEU A 66 0.21 -4.83 -11.58
C LEU A 66 -0.46 -6.20 -11.49
N GLU A 67 -1.79 -6.27 -11.64
CA GLU A 67 -2.49 -7.56 -11.68
C GLU A 67 -2.02 -8.44 -12.85
N SER A 68 -1.80 -7.86 -14.03
CA SER A 68 -1.24 -8.59 -15.18
C SER A 68 0.17 -9.07 -14.87
N GLU A 69 1.02 -8.20 -14.33
CA GLU A 69 2.39 -8.54 -13.92
C GLU A 69 2.42 -9.68 -12.91
N LEU A 70 1.50 -9.69 -11.95
CA LEU A 70 1.40 -10.75 -10.94
C LEU A 70 0.87 -12.08 -11.52
N LYS A 71 0.09 -12.05 -12.60
CA LYS A 71 -0.42 -13.26 -13.28
C LYS A 71 0.60 -13.89 -14.22
N ASP A 72 1.51 -13.08 -14.75
CA ASP A 72 2.56 -13.51 -15.69
C ASP A 72 3.79 -14.08 -14.97
N GLN A 73 3.72 -14.28 -13.65
CA GLN A 73 4.78 -14.82 -12.79
C GLN A 73 4.36 -16.19 -12.23
#